data_AF-A0A847NYP2-F1
#
_entry.id   AF-A0A847NYP2-F1
#
_cell.length_a   1.000
_cell.length_b   1.000
_cell.length_c   1.000
_cell.angle_alpha   90.00
_cell.angle_beta   90.00
_cell.angle_gamma   90.00
#
_symmetry.space_group_name_H-M   'P 1'
#
loop_
_entity.id
_entity.type
_entity.pdbx_description
1 polymer ?
#
loop_
_entity_poly.entity_id
_entity_poly.type
_entity_poly.pdbx_seq_one_letter_code
_entity_poly.pdbx_strand_id
1 'polypeptide(L)'
;MPTAAVLISRQPMQPNASTSWVRATQQAVRWLGERGYTVLTSEGIQTFEMVLYWCIKYRVNQIIVICAPDMHHFILRYLWIKSQFDCYICNSIFIPLINESRKKLLSLRDRFIVENADLLLPVSIRSGGEMAKLLESCKGKNPIVDRRFQIPYEHRSSQLKYVIRREGISESVKSIKGEYVIHWTRSSSYAWPTERLQSYYAAVSVCNVYPRNAFLTLQNIISTKTIKASSRHMAHNVKVVSFTGHSPLEFSSLMRWRLRYNEMSFEPYGIGIEKSVAFKYGIRPVKYQKNYRKGTDGERWLKQTYGKSTWWPDEDEYRYPGDLDLSLFSSGQLICFCLAEKEARLIERKFGIRAVAFYEGERS
;
A
#
# COMPACT_ATOMS: atom_id res chain seq x y z
N MET A 1 31.99 -14.26 -9.17
CA MET A 1 31.64 -12.83 -8.99
C MET A 1 31.38 -12.62 -7.51
N PRO A 2 31.98 -11.61 -6.87
CA PRO A 2 31.76 -11.38 -5.46
C PRO A 2 30.30 -10.99 -5.19
N THR A 3 29.70 -11.53 -4.13
CA THR A 3 28.31 -11.28 -3.75
C THR A 3 28.22 -10.33 -2.56
N ALA A 4 27.14 -9.54 -2.50
CA ALA A 4 26.91 -8.65 -1.37
C ALA A 4 25.43 -8.58 -1.01
N ALA A 5 25.14 -8.30 0.26
CA ALA A 5 23.77 -8.08 0.73
C ALA A 5 23.64 -6.74 1.45
N VAL A 6 22.61 -5.96 1.09
CA VAL A 6 22.23 -4.75 1.81
C VAL A 6 21.20 -5.13 2.87
N LEU A 7 21.57 -4.97 4.15
CA LEU A 7 20.75 -5.42 5.26
C LEU A 7 19.94 -4.26 5.86
N ILE A 8 18.62 -4.42 5.86
CA ILE A 8 17.69 -3.39 6.32
C ILE A 8 16.60 -4.08 7.14
N SER A 9 16.46 -3.68 8.41
CA SER A 9 15.30 -4.07 9.23
C SER A 9 14.03 -3.42 8.71
N ARG A 10 12.86 -3.98 9.02
CA ARG A 10 11.60 -3.42 8.51
C ARG A 10 11.42 -1.95 8.93
N GLN A 11 11.07 -1.12 7.96
CA GLN A 11 11.00 0.33 8.07
C GLN A 11 9.55 0.85 8.20
N PRO A 12 9.33 2.16 8.43
CA PRO A 12 8.02 2.81 8.34
C PRO A 12 7.34 2.60 6.98
N MET A 13 6.01 2.58 6.95
CA MET A 13 5.22 2.13 5.78
C MET A 13 5.14 3.14 4.63
N GLN A 14 5.43 4.42 4.88
CA GLN A 14 5.27 5.51 3.90
C GLN A 14 6.61 6.18 3.55
N PRO A 15 7.59 5.46 2.99
CA PRO A 15 8.86 6.05 2.61
C PRO A 15 8.73 6.93 1.36
N ASN A 16 9.62 7.91 1.26
CA ASN A 16 9.75 8.85 0.16
C ASN A 16 11.24 9.11 -0.12
N ALA A 17 11.56 10.00 -1.07
CA ALA A 17 12.94 10.31 -1.46
C ALA A 17 13.74 10.95 -0.33
N SER A 18 13.06 11.65 0.59
CA SER A 18 13.67 12.28 1.75
C SER A 18 13.83 11.33 2.95
N THR A 19 13.41 10.07 2.84
CA THR A 19 13.54 9.08 3.92
C THR A 19 14.99 8.58 4.01
N SER A 20 15.60 8.64 5.19
CA SER A 20 17.04 8.39 5.40
C SER A 20 17.48 7.01 4.90
N TRP A 21 16.74 5.95 5.24
CA TRP A 21 17.10 4.59 4.83
C TRP A 21 16.95 4.38 3.31
N VAL A 22 16.06 5.09 2.63
CA VAL A 22 15.90 5.02 1.17
C VAL A 22 17.16 5.56 0.49
N ARG A 23 17.65 6.73 0.92
CA ARG A 23 18.89 7.33 0.40
C ARG A 23 20.12 6.47 0.69
N ALA A 24 20.26 5.98 1.92
CA ALA A 24 21.40 5.13 2.29
C ALA A 24 21.39 3.81 1.50
N THR A 25 20.22 3.22 1.27
CA THR A 25 20.07 2.02 0.42
C THR A 25 20.46 2.31 -1.03
N GLN A 26 20.01 3.45 -1.59
CA GLN A 26 20.37 3.88 -2.93
C GLN A 26 21.89 4.01 -3.09
N GLN A 27 22.56 4.66 -2.14
CA GLN A 27 24.01 4.84 -2.14
C GLN A 27 24.74 3.51 -2.02
N ALA A 28 24.29 2.62 -1.13
CA ALA A 28 24.88 1.29 -0.94
C ALA A 28 24.80 0.45 -2.22
N VAL A 29 23.63 0.37 -2.86
CA VAL A 29 23.45 -0.41 -4.10
C VAL A 29 24.28 0.16 -5.25
N ARG A 30 24.31 1.49 -5.41
CA ARG A 30 25.14 2.15 -6.42
C ARG A 30 26.63 1.82 -6.22
N TRP A 31 27.11 1.95 -5.00
CA TRP A 31 28.50 1.69 -4.63
C TRP A 31 28.92 0.23 -4.87
N LEU A 32 28.00 -0.72 -4.63
CA LEU A 32 28.19 -2.15 -4.95
C LEU A 32 28.32 -2.38 -6.46
N GLY A 33 27.44 -1.75 -7.25
CA GLY A 33 27.48 -1.81 -8.71
C GLY A 33 28.78 -1.28 -9.29
N GLU A 34 29.26 -0.12 -8.81
CA GLU A 34 30.54 0.49 -9.21
C GLU A 34 31.76 -0.40 -8.90
N ARG A 35 31.61 -1.42 -8.05
CA ARG A 35 32.66 -2.38 -7.66
C ARG A 35 32.44 -3.80 -8.21
N GLY A 36 31.44 -3.98 -9.08
CA GLY A 36 31.18 -5.26 -9.73
C GLY A 36 30.64 -6.35 -8.80
N TYR A 37 30.02 -5.99 -7.67
CA TYR A 37 29.33 -6.96 -6.83
C TYR A 37 28.00 -7.40 -7.44
N THR A 38 27.64 -8.66 -7.23
CA THR A 38 26.28 -9.17 -7.46
C THR A 38 25.48 -9.07 -6.17
N VAL A 39 24.36 -8.35 -6.20
CA VAL A 39 23.55 -8.08 -5.00
C VAL A 39 22.55 -9.20 -4.74
N LEU A 40 22.59 -9.78 -3.54
CA LEU A 40 21.60 -10.71 -3.03
C LEU A 40 20.39 -9.94 -2.48
N THR A 41 19.21 -10.22 -3.04
CA THR A 41 17.96 -9.57 -2.64
C THR A 41 16.77 -10.54 -2.71
N SER A 42 15.57 -10.05 -2.45
CA SER A 42 14.33 -10.84 -2.47
C SER A 42 13.10 -9.95 -2.68
N GLU A 43 11.93 -10.49 -2.34
CA GLU A 43 10.60 -9.94 -2.60
C GLU A 43 9.70 -10.09 -1.36
N GLY A 44 8.53 -9.44 -1.42
CA GLY A 44 7.44 -9.64 -0.47
C GLY A 44 7.56 -8.78 0.80
N ILE A 45 8.63 -8.00 0.92
CA ILE A 45 8.75 -6.91 1.88
C ILE A 45 9.45 -5.71 1.25
N GLN A 46 9.01 -4.52 1.66
CA GLN A 46 9.44 -3.23 1.09
C GLN A 46 10.96 -3.02 1.08
N THR A 47 11.68 -3.50 2.09
CA THR A 47 13.12 -3.29 2.21
C THR A 47 13.92 -4.08 1.18
N PHE A 48 13.58 -5.34 0.91
CA PHE A 48 14.23 -6.12 -0.15
C PHE A 48 13.83 -5.63 -1.54
N GLU A 49 12.55 -5.33 -1.72
CA GLU A 49 12.05 -4.83 -3.00
C GLU A 49 12.62 -3.46 -3.38
N MET A 50 12.93 -2.60 -2.40
CA MET A 50 13.66 -1.36 -2.64
C MET A 50 15.09 -1.63 -3.13
N VAL A 51 15.79 -2.61 -2.55
CA VAL A 51 17.12 -3.03 -3.02
C VAL A 51 17.03 -3.56 -4.45
N LEU A 52 16.05 -4.43 -4.73
CA LEU A 52 15.76 -4.98 -6.06
C LEU A 52 15.54 -3.85 -7.07
N TYR A 53 14.67 -2.88 -6.75
CA TYR A 53 14.42 -1.70 -7.58
C TYR A 53 15.72 -0.93 -7.90
N TRP A 54 16.56 -0.68 -6.90
CA TRP A 54 17.81 0.04 -7.12
C TRP A 54 18.81 -0.75 -7.96
N CYS A 55 18.87 -2.08 -7.82
CA CYS A 55 19.70 -2.92 -8.69
C CYS A 55 19.27 -2.77 -10.15
N ILE A 56 17.96 -2.78 -10.42
CA ILE A 56 17.45 -2.59 -11.79
C ILE A 56 17.77 -1.19 -12.31
N LYS A 57 17.51 -0.15 -11.50
CA LYS A 57 17.76 1.24 -11.88
C LYS A 57 19.22 1.53 -12.21
N TYR A 58 20.16 0.94 -11.47
CA TYR A 58 21.60 1.09 -11.68
C TYR A 58 22.24 -0.04 -12.50
N ARG A 59 21.43 -0.96 -13.04
CA ARG A 59 21.89 -2.14 -13.79
C ARG A 59 22.92 -2.98 -13.04
N VAL A 60 22.77 -3.10 -11.72
CA VAL A 60 23.61 -3.96 -10.88
C VAL A 60 23.14 -5.40 -11.01
N ASN A 61 24.09 -6.31 -11.21
CA ASN A 61 23.80 -7.75 -11.23
C ASN A 61 23.15 -8.15 -9.91
N GLN A 62 22.14 -9.03 -9.96
CA GLN A 62 21.42 -9.43 -8.76
C GLN A 62 21.04 -10.90 -8.76
N ILE A 63 20.97 -11.46 -7.56
CA ILE A 63 20.40 -12.76 -7.27
C ILE A 63 19.14 -12.52 -6.42
N ILE A 64 17.98 -12.87 -6.98
CA ILE A 64 16.68 -12.67 -6.36
C ILE A 64 16.22 -14.01 -5.78
N VAL A 65 16.21 -14.10 -4.45
CA VAL A 65 15.71 -15.27 -3.71
C VAL A 65 14.18 -15.20 -3.65
N ILE A 66 13.49 -16.21 -4.18
CA ILE A 66 12.02 -16.28 -4.16
C ILE A 66 11.58 -17.37 -3.20
N CYS A 67 10.82 -16.97 -2.18
CA CYS A 67 10.19 -17.92 -1.26
C CYS A 67 8.89 -18.48 -1.84
N ALA A 68 8.78 -19.81 -1.93
CA ALA A 68 7.57 -20.47 -2.38
C ALA A 68 7.31 -21.79 -1.63
N PRO A 69 6.05 -22.24 -1.50
CA PRO A 69 5.76 -23.54 -0.92
C PRO A 69 6.20 -24.71 -1.80
N ASP A 70 6.19 -24.52 -3.12
CA ASP A 70 6.57 -25.52 -4.13
C ASP A 70 7.07 -24.83 -5.41
N MET A 71 7.53 -25.64 -6.37
CA MET A 71 8.07 -25.14 -7.64
C MET A 71 7.02 -24.48 -8.54
N HIS A 72 5.76 -24.90 -8.48
CA HIS A 72 4.69 -24.27 -9.26
C HIS A 72 4.48 -22.83 -8.81
N HIS A 73 4.37 -22.62 -7.50
CA HIS A 73 4.27 -21.28 -6.91
C HIS A 73 5.53 -20.44 -7.14
N PHE A 74 6.73 -21.05 -7.14
CA PHE A 74 7.95 -20.36 -7.53
C PHE A 74 7.86 -19.82 -8.96
N ILE A 75 7.44 -20.64 -9.93
CA ILE A 75 7.32 -20.22 -11.34
C ILE A 75 6.34 -19.04 -11.47
N LEU A 76 5.18 -19.12 -10.82
CA LEU A 76 4.19 -18.03 -10.82
C LEU A 76 4.78 -16.73 -10.24
N ARG A 77 5.50 -16.84 -9.10
CA ARG A 77 6.14 -15.69 -8.45
C ARG A 77 7.29 -15.12 -9.28
N TYR A 78 8.09 -15.98 -9.91
CA TYR A 78 9.15 -15.59 -10.84
C TYR A 78 8.61 -14.76 -12.00
N LEU A 79 7.56 -15.25 -12.69
CA LEU A 79 6.93 -14.53 -13.80
C LEU A 79 6.33 -13.20 -13.33
N TRP A 80 5.70 -13.19 -12.15
CA TRP A 80 5.15 -11.98 -11.56
C TRP A 80 6.24 -10.96 -11.22
N ILE A 81 7.34 -11.33 -10.55
CA ILE A 81 8.42 -10.40 -10.21
C ILE A 81 9.03 -9.80 -11.48
N LYS A 82 9.28 -10.63 -12.50
CA LYS A 82 9.80 -10.16 -13.79
C LYS A 82 8.87 -9.10 -14.40
N SER A 83 7.56 -9.32 -14.36
CA SER A 83 6.58 -8.38 -14.90
C SER A 83 6.33 -7.15 -14.01
N GLN A 84 6.60 -7.22 -12.70
CA GLN A 84 6.42 -6.10 -11.80
C GLN A 84 7.61 -5.13 -11.79
N PHE A 85 8.82 -5.64 -11.98
CA PHE A 85 10.05 -4.88 -11.77
C PHE A 85 10.84 -4.60 -13.06
N ASP A 86 10.46 -5.15 -14.21
CA ASP A 86 11.26 -5.07 -15.45
C ASP A 86 12.66 -5.73 -15.32
N CYS A 87 12.71 -6.91 -14.70
CA CYS A 87 13.98 -7.62 -14.43
C CYS A 87 14.76 -8.05 -15.70
N TYR A 88 14.21 -7.86 -16.90
CA TYR A 88 14.92 -8.12 -18.16
C TYR A 88 15.97 -7.04 -18.50
N ILE A 89 15.96 -5.90 -17.79
CA ILE A 89 16.88 -4.77 -18.04
C ILE A 89 18.28 -5.01 -17.46
N CYS A 90 18.42 -5.92 -16.49
CA CYS A 90 19.70 -6.23 -15.84
C CYS A 90 19.87 -7.75 -15.66
N ASN A 91 21.12 -8.20 -15.48
CA ASN A 91 21.39 -9.61 -15.25
C ASN A 91 20.85 -10.04 -13.87
N SER A 92 19.69 -10.70 -13.91
CA SER A 92 18.95 -11.15 -12.72
C SER A 92 18.87 -12.67 -12.70
N ILE A 93 19.48 -13.28 -11.69
CA ILE A 93 19.39 -14.72 -11.42
C ILE A 93 18.31 -14.93 -10.37
N PHE A 94 17.46 -15.95 -10.54
CA PHE A 94 16.38 -16.26 -9.61
C PHE A 94 16.65 -17.59 -8.91
N ILE A 95 16.66 -17.59 -7.58
CA ILE A 95 16.89 -18.79 -6.78
C ILE A 95 15.60 -19.17 -6.04
N PRO A 96 15.07 -20.38 -6.24
CA PRO A 96 13.94 -20.87 -5.47
C PRO A 96 14.38 -21.22 -4.04
N LEU A 97 13.62 -20.75 -3.06
CA LEU A 97 13.68 -21.23 -1.68
C LEU A 97 12.35 -21.88 -1.33
N ILE A 98 12.33 -23.22 -1.39
CA ILE A 98 11.12 -24.02 -1.26
C ILE A 98 10.95 -24.54 0.16
N ASN A 99 9.79 -24.24 0.77
CA ASN A 99 9.39 -24.79 2.06
C ASN A 99 7.89 -24.61 2.27
N GLU A 100 7.19 -25.67 2.67
CA GLU A 100 5.74 -25.62 2.93
C GLU A 100 5.37 -24.61 4.03
N SER A 101 6.26 -24.39 5.01
CA SER A 101 6.01 -23.47 6.10
C SER A 101 6.37 -22.02 5.73
N ARG A 102 5.35 -21.22 5.42
CA ARG A 102 5.51 -19.78 5.14
C ARG A 102 6.26 -19.02 6.24
N LYS A 103 6.06 -19.37 7.52
CA LYS A 103 6.76 -18.73 8.63
C LYS A 103 8.26 -19.03 8.60
N LYS A 104 8.64 -20.28 8.29
CA LYS A 104 10.04 -20.68 8.18
C LYS A 104 10.70 -20.07 6.93
N LEU A 105 9.98 -19.95 5.82
CA LEU A 105 10.49 -19.36 4.57
C LEU A 105 11.16 -18.00 4.75
N LEU A 106 10.53 -17.08 5.49
CA LEU A 106 11.08 -15.74 5.68
C LEU A 106 12.42 -15.76 6.44
N SER A 107 12.51 -16.56 7.51
CA SER A 107 13.75 -16.72 8.27
C SER A 107 14.84 -17.44 7.47
N LEU A 108 14.46 -18.47 6.69
CA LEU A 108 15.39 -19.19 5.82
C LEU A 108 15.95 -18.27 4.73
N ARG A 109 15.11 -17.41 4.16
CA ARG A 109 15.54 -16.43 3.15
C ARG A 109 16.55 -15.46 3.74
N ASP A 110 16.23 -14.85 4.87
CA ASP A 110 17.11 -13.85 5.49
C ASP A 110 18.46 -14.48 5.83
N ARG A 111 18.46 -15.73 6.34
CA ARG A 111 19.67 -16.50 6.58
C ARG A 111 20.45 -16.81 5.31
N PHE A 112 19.79 -17.33 4.27
CA PHE A 112 20.41 -17.66 2.98
C PHE A 112 21.14 -16.44 2.41
N ILE A 113 20.50 -15.27 2.41
CA ILE A 113 21.10 -14.03 1.88
C ILE A 113 22.34 -13.63 2.70
N VAL A 114 22.29 -13.75 4.03
CA VAL A 114 23.41 -13.40 4.90
C VAL A 114 24.58 -14.38 4.76
N GLU A 115 24.30 -15.68 4.70
CA GLU A 115 25.33 -16.73 4.65
C GLU A 115 25.99 -16.86 3.26
N ASN A 116 25.32 -16.42 2.19
CA ASN A 116 25.85 -16.52 0.81
C ASN A 116 26.41 -15.21 0.27
N ALA A 117 26.43 -14.14 1.08
CA ALA A 117 27.12 -12.91 0.75
C ALA A 117 28.62 -13.05 1.04
N ASP A 118 29.48 -12.38 0.25
CA ASP A 118 30.88 -12.12 0.61
C ASP A 118 31.01 -10.83 1.44
N LEU A 119 30.08 -9.88 1.24
CA LEU A 119 30.03 -8.57 1.89
C LEU A 119 28.62 -8.25 2.41
N LEU A 120 28.52 -7.85 3.68
CA LEU A 120 27.29 -7.33 4.29
C LEU A 120 27.39 -5.82 4.50
N LEU A 121 26.41 -5.10 3.96
CA LEU A 121 26.22 -3.66 4.15
C LEU A 121 24.98 -3.41 5.04
N PRO A 122 25.11 -3.37 6.37
CA PRO A 122 24.02 -2.91 7.23
C PRO A 122 23.71 -1.43 6.96
N VAL A 123 22.45 -1.12 6.64
CA VAL A 123 21.98 0.26 6.44
C VAL A 123 21.19 0.75 7.64
N SER A 124 20.06 0.11 7.97
CA SER A 124 19.23 0.55 9.10
C SER A 124 18.69 -0.68 9.82
N ILE A 125 19.35 -1.03 10.94
CA ILE A 125 19.11 -2.28 11.67
C ILE A 125 18.51 -1.97 13.04
N ARG A 126 17.36 -2.59 13.34
CA ARG A 126 16.72 -2.48 14.66
C ARG A 126 17.52 -3.28 15.68
N SER A 127 17.93 -2.62 16.76
CA SER A 127 18.59 -3.28 17.90
C SER A 127 17.74 -4.44 18.43
N GLY A 128 18.37 -5.59 18.68
CA GLY A 128 17.73 -6.82 19.14
C GLY A 128 16.80 -7.51 18.12
N GLY A 129 16.64 -6.95 16.92
CA GLY A 129 15.83 -7.54 15.85
C GLY A 129 16.50 -8.74 15.19
N GLU A 130 15.74 -9.50 14.39
CA GLU A 130 16.25 -10.70 13.70
C GLU A 130 17.47 -10.41 12.81
N MET A 131 17.45 -9.30 12.07
CA MET A 131 18.58 -8.92 11.22
C MET A 131 19.84 -8.56 12.04
N ALA A 132 19.66 -7.99 13.25
CA ALA A 132 20.79 -7.75 14.15
C ALA A 132 21.38 -9.08 14.64
N LYS A 133 20.53 -10.04 15.04
CA LYS A 133 20.98 -11.37 15.47
C LYS A 133 21.74 -12.12 14.37
N LEU A 134 21.25 -12.03 13.12
CA LEU A 134 21.94 -12.61 11.96
C LEU A 134 23.32 -11.96 11.78
N LEU A 135 23.40 -10.64 11.81
CA LEU A 135 24.67 -9.92 11.68
C LEU A 135 25.68 -10.30 12.77
N GLU A 136 25.20 -10.44 14.02
CA GLU A 136 26.03 -10.86 15.16
C GLU A 136 26.55 -12.29 15.00
N SER A 137 25.75 -13.20 14.40
CA SER A 137 26.17 -14.58 14.15
C SER A 137 27.32 -14.71 13.13
N CYS A 138 27.58 -13.67 12.34
CA CYS A 138 28.68 -13.59 11.37
C CYS A 138 29.97 -13.02 11.96
N LYS A 139 30.01 -12.59 13.23
CA LYS A 139 31.22 -12.01 13.83
C LYS A 139 32.39 -12.98 13.77
N GLY A 140 33.51 -12.51 13.21
CA GLY A 140 34.75 -13.30 13.08
C GLY A 140 34.72 -14.36 11.97
N LYS A 141 33.73 -14.31 11.08
CA LYS A 141 33.57 -15.23 9.93
C LYS A 141 33.38 -14.42 8.64
N ASN A 142 33.53 -15.07 7.49
CA ASN A 142 32.91 -14.58 6.26
C ASN A 142 31.39 -14.63 6.41
N PRO A 143 30.64 -13.61 5.91
CA PRO A 143 31.08 -12.42 5.16
C PRO A 143 31.74 -11.28 5.95
N ILE A 144 32.47 -10.42 5.22
CA ILE A 144 32.96 -9.13 5.71
C ILE A 144 31.77 -8.21 6.00
N VAL A 145 31.79 -7.50 7.13
CA VAL A 145 30.77 -6.50 7.49
C VAL A 145 31.32 -5.10 7.32
N ASP A 146 30.73 -4.30 6.43
CA ASP A 146 31.12 -2.91 6.18
C ASP A 146 29.98 -1.95 6.52
N ARG A 147 30.22 -1.10 7.51
CA ARG A 147 29.21 -0.23 8.15
C ARG A 147 29.14 1.17 7.56
N ARG A 148 29.80 1.46 6.43
CA ARG A 148 29.90 2.84 5.87
C ARG A 148 28.55 3.50 5.53
N PHE A 149 27.53 2.71 5.21
CA PHE A 149 26.18 3.21 4.90
C PHE A 149 25.21 3.06 6.07
N GLN A 150 25.71 2.69 7.25
CA GLN A 150 24.89 2.47 8.41
C GLN A 150 24.38 3.80 8.96
N ILE A 151 23.07 3.85 9.16
CA ILE A 151 22.34 4.96 9.77
C ILE A 151 21.54 4.45 10.98
N PRO A 152 21.10 5.34 11.88
CA PRO A 152 20.19 4.99 12.96
C PRO A 152 18.90 4.30 12.46
N TYR A 153 18.32 3.45 13.30
CA TYR A 153 17.02 2.85 13.02
C TYR A 153 15.89 3.82 13.40
N GLU A 154 15.01 4.09 12.45
CA GLU A 154 13.80 4.88 12.69
C GLU A 154 12.66 3.96 13.13
N HIS A 155 12.11 4.22 14.31
CA HIS A 155 10.95 3.49 14.79
C HIS A 155 9.73 3.78 13.91
N ARG A 156 8.86 2.78 13.78
CA ARG A 156 7.57 2.88 13.06
C ARG A 156 6.55 3.84 13.72
N SER A 157 6.98 4.68 14.65
CA SER A 157 6.13 5.43 15.57
C SER A 157 5.58 6.74 15.01
N SER A 158 5.92 7.13 13.78
CA SER A 158 5.25 8.26 13.13
C SER A 158 3.79 7.90 12.87
N GLN A 159 2.90 8.32 13.77
CA GLN A 159 1.47 8.22 13.57
C GLN A 159 1.09 9.11 12.39
N LEU A 160 0.69 8.50 11.29
CA LEU A 160 0.07 9.20 10.15
C LEU A 160 -1.40 9.41 10.47
N LYS A 161 -1.66 10.16 11.54
CA LYS A 161 -3.00 10.34 12.09
C LYS A 161 -3.60 11.61 11.53
N TYR A 162 -4.66 11.46 10.73
CA TYR A 162 -5.57 12.56 10.50
C TYR A 162 -6.44 12.73 11.75
N VAL A 163 -6.49 13.95 12.28
CA VAL A 163 -7.42 14.31 13.36
C VAL A 163 -8.52 15.16 12.73
N ILE A 164 -9.69 14.55 12.56
CA ILE A 164 -10.87 15.27 12.09
C ILE A 164 -11.57 15.91 13.28
N ARG A 165 -11.52 17.24 13.39
CA ARG A 165 -12.21 18.02 14.42
C ARG A 165 -13.52 18.52 13.84
N ARG A 166 -14.64 18.11 14.44
CA ARG A 166 -15.99 18.41 13.93
C ARG A 166 -16.28 19.91 13.90
N GLU A 167 -15.73 20.64 14.87
CA GLU A 167 -15.92 22.09 15.05
C GLU A 167 -15.36 22.88 13.87
N GLY A 168 -14.35 22.34 13.19
CA GLY A 168 -13.71 22.99 12.04
C GLY A 168 -14.26 22.57 10.68
N ILE A 169 -15.21 21.62 10.62
CA ILE A 169 -15.72 21.14 9.33
C ILE A 169 -16.46 22.29 8.62
N SER A 170 -16.12 22.50 7.34
CA SER A 170 -16.69 23.53 6.47
C SER A 170 -18.20 23.40 6.31
N GLU A 171 -18.86 24.51 5.98
CA GLU A 171 -20.31 24.47 5.73
C GLU A 171 -20.65 23.70 4.45
N SER A 172 -19.77 23.78 3.44
CA SER A 172 -19.93 23.02 2.18
C SER A 172 -19.97 21.51 2.37
N VAL A 173 -19.27 20.98 3.39
CA VAL A 173 -19.31 19.55 3.73
C VAL A 173 -20.51 19.23 4.63
N LYS A 174 -20.89 20.14 5.54
CA LYS A 174 -22.07 19.98 6.40
C LYS A 174 -23.38 20.01 5.63
N SER A 175 -23.44 20.72 4.51
CA SER A 175 -24.64 20.88 3.68
C SER A 175 -25.00 19.63 2.88
N ILE A 176 -24.11 18.63 2.78
CA ILE A 176 -24.38 17.36 2.10
C ILE A 176 -25.13 16.42 3.05
N LYS A 177 -26.35 16.02 2.71
CA LYS A 177 -27.33 15.35 3.61
C LYS A 177 -27.78 13.96 3.12
N GLY A 178 -26.91 13.22 2.44
CA GLY A 178 -27.15 11.82 2.07
C GLY A 178 -27.63 11.62 0.62
N GLU A 179 -27.44 12.62 -0.23
CA GLU A 179 -27.76 12.55 -1.67
C GLU A 179 -26.79 11.64 -2.45
N TYR A 180 -25.67 11.27 -1.83
CA TYR A 180 -24.59 10.51 -2.44
C TYR A 180 -24.30 9.21 -1.68
N VAL A 181 -23.89 8.17 -2.40
CA VAL A 181 -23.14 7.05 -1.82
C VAL A 181 -21.65 7.34 -2.00
N ILE A 182 -20.88 7.28 -0.92
CA ILE A 182 -19.51 7.80 -0.88
C ILE A 182 -18.51 6.66 -0.71
N HIS A 183 -17.56 6.56 -1.63
CA HIS A 183 -16.37 5.73 -1.47
C HIS A 183 -15.25 6.56 -0.85
N TRP A 184 -14.98 6.32 0.43
CA TRP A 184 -13.84 6.92 1.12
C TRP A 184 -12.56 6.16 0.81
N THR A 185 -11.52 6.89 0.45
CA THR A 185 -10.19 6.34 0.20
C THR A 185 -9.22 6.68 1.32
N ARG A 186 -8.01 6.15 1.20
CA ARG A 186 -6.92 6.41 2.15
C ARG A 186 -5.57 6.22 1.49
N SER A 187 -4.52 6.60 2.20
CA SER A 187 -3.16 6.31 1.82
C SER A 187 -2.97 4.79 1.62
N SER A 188 -2.42 4.39 0.47
CA SER A 188 -2.02 3.01 0.22
C SER A 188 -0.60 2.83 0.73
N SER A 189 -0.33 1.85 1.59
CA SER A 189 1.02 1.60 2.13
C SER A 189 1.98 0.93 1.14
N TYR A 190 1.50 0.69 -0.08
CA TYR A 190 2.19 -0.02 -1.14
C TYR A 190 1.70 0.48 -2.51
N ALA A 191 2.18 -0.13 -3.59
CA ALA A 191 1.69 0.14 -4.94
C ALA A 191 0.16 0.09 -5.00
N TRP A 192 -0.45 0.99 -5.78
CA TRP A 192 -1.88 0.87 -6.07
C TRP A 192 -2.16 -0.46 -6.79
N PRO A 193 -3.40 -1.01 -6.73
CA PRO A 193 -3.69 -2.33 -7.30
C PRO A 193 -3.39 -2.51 -8.80
N THR A 194 -3.41 -1.43 -9.57
CA THR A 194 -3.08 -1.39 -11.00
C THR A 194 -1.65 -0.97 -11.30
N GLU A 195 -0.90 -0.61 -10.27
CA GLU A 195 0.43 -0.05 -10.40
C GLU A 195 1.49 -1.15 -10.32
N ARG A 196 2.42 -1.10 -11.28
CA ARG A 196 3.59 -1.96 -11.26
C ARG A 196 4.54 -1.53 -10.15
N LEU A 197 5.20 -2.49 -9.50
CA LEU A 197 6.16 -2.20 -8.43
C LEU A 197 7.31 -1.31 -8.88
N GLN A 198 7.78 -1.46 -10.12
CA GLN A 198 8.78 -0.58 -10.69
C GLN A 198 8.34 0.90 -10.65
N SER A 199 7.10 1.19 -11.04
CA SER A 199 6.53 2.55 -11.02
C SER A 199 6.34 3.06 -9.60
N TYR A 200 5.88 2.19 -8.69
CA TYR A 200 5.73 2.52 -7.28
C TYR A 200 7.07 2.97 -6.67
N TYR A 201 8.09 2.12 -6.76
CA TYR A 201 9.41 2.40 -6.20
C TYR A 201 10.13 3.55 -6.91
N ALA A 202 9.89 3.72 -8.22
CA ALA A 202 10.37 4.90 -8.94
C ALA A 202 9.84 6.19 -8.35
N ALA A 203 8.53 6.28 -8.11
CA ALA A 203 7.95 7.46 -7.49
C ALA A 203 8.37 7.62 -6.01
N VAL A 204 8.52 6.53 -5.24
CA VAL A 204 9.11 6.61 -3.88
C VAL A 204 10.52 7.21 -3.92
N SER A 205 11.30 6.91 -4.97
CA SER A 205 12.68 7.38 -5.10
C SER A 205 12.86 8.84 -5.50
N VAL A 206 11.80 9.51 -5.97
CA VAL A 206 11.89 10.89 -6.49
C VAL A 206 10.96 11.88 -5.78
N CYS A 207 9.87 11.43 -5.18
CA CYS A 207 8.91 12.32 -4.52
C CYS A 207 9.37 12.68 -3.10
N ASN A 208 9.29 13.96 -2.74
CA ASN A 208 9.58 14.44 -1.38
C ASN A 208 8.42 14.20 -0.39
N VAL A 209 7.23 13.92 -0.91
CA VAL A 209 6.06 13.49 -0.14
C VAL A 209 5.77 12.03 -0.44
N TYR A 210 5.08 11.33 0.47
CA TYR A 210 4.70 9.95 0.20
C TYR A 210 3.79 9.88 -1.04
N PRO A 211 4.20 9.17 -2.12
CA PRO A 211 3.52 9.28 -3.40
C PRO A 211 2.17 8.56 -3.48
N ARG A 212 1.81 7.78 -2.44
CA ARG A 212 0.53 7.05 -2.36
C ARG A 212 -0.27 7.50 -1.13
N ASN A 213 -0.14 8.78 -0.79
CA ASN A 213 -1.02 9.41 0.20
C ASN A 213 -2.48 9.42 -0.30
N ALA A 214 -3.45 9.65 0.59
CA ALA A 214 -4.86 9.59 0.22
C ALA A 214 -5.29 10.56 -0.88
N PHE A 215 -4.74 11.77 -0.89
CA PHE A 215 -5.09 12.73 -1.93
C PHE A 215 -4.65 12.23 -3.32
N LEU A 216 -3.42 11.73 -3.43
CA LEU A 216 -2.90 11.14 -4.66
C LEU A 216 -3.66 9.85 -5.01
N THR A 217 -4.11 9.07 -4.04
CA THR A 217 -4.98 7.90 -4.28
C THR A 217 -6.33 8.33 -4.89
N LEU A 218 -6.95 9.40 -4.37
CA LEU A 218 -8.18 9.95 -4.95
C LEU A 218 -7.94 10.44 -6.39
N GLN A 219 -6.86 11.16 -6.63
CA GLN A 219 -6.47 11.59 -7.98
C GLN A 219 -6.26 10.41 -8.93
N ASN A 220 -5.65 9.31 -8.45
CA ASN A 220 -5.46 8.10 -9.25
C ASN A 220 -6.80 7.43 -9.59
N ILE A 221 -7.73 7.32 -8.64
CA ILE A 221 -9.08 6.80 -8.88
C ILE A 221 -9.79 7.61 -9.98
N ILE A 222 -9.76 8.94 -9.87
CA ILE A 222 -10.42 9.83 -10.83
C ILE A 222 -9.73 9.76 -12.20
N SER A 223 -8.40 9.81 -12.24
CA SER A 223 -7.63 9.80 -13.48
C SER A 223 -7.77 8.47 -14.25
N THR A 224 -7.86 7.35 -13.53
CA THR A 224 -8.08 6.02 -14.13
C THR A 224 -9.55 5.72 -14.35
N LYS A 225 -10.45 6.60 -13.87
CA LYS A 225 -11.90 6.42 -13.86
C LYS A 225 -12.31 5.04 -13.34
N THR A 226 -11.61 4.52 -12.33
CA THR A 226 -11.88 3.17 -11.82
C THR A 226 -11.72 3.12 -10.31
N ILE A 227 -12.73 2.60 -9.61
CA ILE A 227 -12.58 2.16 -8.23
C ILE A 227 -12.32 0.65 -8.23
N LYS A 228 -11.12 0.25 -7.81
CA LYS A 228 -10.75 -1.18 -7.76
C LYS A 228 -11.39 -1.88 -6.58
N ALA A 229 -12.05 -2.99 -6.86
CA ALA A 229 -12.66 -3.81 -5.84
C ALA A 229 -11.63 -4.52 -4.97
N SER A 230 -11.98 -4.67 -3.70
CA SER A 230 -11.18 -5.40 -2.74
C SER A 230 -11.98 -6.55 -2.15
N SER A 231 -11.29 -7.65 -1.87
CA SER A 231 -11.82 -8.74 -1.05
C SER A 231 -11.42 -8.60 0.43
N ARG A 232 -10.69 -7.53 0.76
CA ARG A 232 -10.24 -7.27 2.11
C ARG A 232 -11.46 -7.09 3.03
N HIS A 233 -11.50 -7.87 4.12
CA HIS A 233 -12.62 -7.93 5.07
C HIS A 233 -13.93 -8.52 4.52
N MET A 234 -13.93 -9.04 3.29
CA MET A 234 -15.06 -9.75 2.70
C MET A 234 -14.96 -11.25 2.94
N ALA A 235 -16.10 -11.89 3.20
CA ALA A 235 -16.17 -13.35 3.29
C ALA A 235 -15.83 -13.99 1.94
N HIS A 236 -15.16 -15.14 1.97
CA HIS A 236 -14.87 -15.97 0.78
C HIS A 236 -14.11 -15.25 -0.35
N ASN A 237 -13.32 -14.23 -0.02
CA ASN A 237 -12.54 -13.46 -0.99
C ASN A 237 -13.37 -12.79 -2.10
N VAL A 238 -14.65 -12.53 -1.87
CA VAL A 238 -15.50 -11.82 -2.84
C VAL A 238 -15.03 -10.39 -2.99
N LYS A 239 -14.76 -9.96 -4.23
CA LYS A 239 -14.30 -8.60 -4.53
C LYS A 239 -15.49 -7.66 -4.72
N VAL A 240 -15.54 -6.60 -3.91
CA VAL A 240 -16.54 -5.53 -4.05
C VAL A 240 -15.89 -4.15 -3.92
N VAL A 241 -16.55 -3.14 -4.46
CA VAL A 241 -16.36 -1.75 -4.05
C VAL A 241 -17.39 -1.43 -2.98
N SER A 242 -16.94 -0.92 -1.83
CA SER A 242 -17.81 -0.49 -0.74
C SER A 242 -17.97 1.03 -0.73
N PHE A 243 -19.18 1.47 -0.39
CA PHE A 243 -19.58 2.85 -0.19
C PHE A 243 -20.33 2.98 1.13
N THR A 244 -20.48 4.20 1.64
CA THR A 244 -21.41 4.53 2.73
C THR A 244 -22.50 5.45 2.21
N GLY A 245 -23.73 5.32 2.72
CA GLY A 245 -24.78 6.31 2.51
C GLY A 245 -24.82 7.42 3.55
N HIS A 246 -23.94 7.39 4.56
CA HIS A 246 -23.80 8.48 5.52
C HIS A 246 -23.30 9.76 4.86
N SER A 247 -23.78 10.89 5.38
CA SER A 247 -23.18 12.19 5.07
C SER A 247 -21.71 12.23 5.52
N PRO A 248 -20.86 13.07 4.89
CA PRO A 248 -19.48 13.24 5.33
C PRO A 248 -19.34 13.61 6.82
N LEU A 249 -20.27 14.41 7.35
CA LEU A 249 -20.27 14.82 8.75
C LEU A 249 -20.51 13.65 9.70
N GLU A 250 -21.50 12.80 9.41
CA GLU A 250 -21.80 11.60 10.19
C GLU A 250 -20.62 10.62 10.14
N PHE A 251 -20.11 10.38 8.93
CA PHE A 251 -19.04 9.40 8.68
C PHE A 251 -17.68 9.84 9.24
N SER A 252 -17.45 11.14 9.48
CA SER A 252 -16.20 11.67 10.03
C SER A 252 -15.74 10.98 11.33
N SER A 253 -16.70 10.51 12.15
CA SER A 253 -16.41 9.79 13.41
C SER A 253 -15.78 8.40 13.19
N LEU A 254 -15.98 7.82 12.01
CA LEU A 254 -15.42 6.55 11.60
C LEU A 254 -14.03 6.69 10.98
N MET A 255 -13.56 7.92 10.68
CA MET A 255 -12.20 8.21 10.17
C MET A 255 -11.18 8.23 11.31
N ARG A 256 -10.72 7.05 11.76
CA ARG A 256 -9.88 6.90 12.95
C ARG A 256 -8.68 5.98 12.72
N TRP A 257 -7.64 6.20 13.50
CA TRP A 257 -6.48 5.31 13.52
C TRP A 257 -6.85 3.93 14.05
N ARG A 258 -6.47 2.86 13.34
CA ARG A 258 -6.68 1.47 13.73
C ARG A 258 -5.33 0.84 14.05
N LEU A 259 -4.95 0.84 15.33
CA LEU A 259 -3.66 0.34 15.81
C LEU A 259 -3.35 -1.08 15.29
N ARG A 260 -4.34 -1.97 15.27
CA ARG A 260 -4.21 -3.34 14.76
C ARG A 260 -3.70 -3.40 13.32
N TYR A 261 -4.10 -2.46 12.48
CA TYR A 261 -3.76 -2.41 11.07
C TYR A 261 -2.65 -1.39 10.76
N ASN A 262 -2.27 -0.57 11.75
CA ASN A 262 -1.29 0.50 11.61
C ASN A 262 -1.61 1.46 10.46
N GLU A 263 -2.89 1.83 10.35
CA GLU A 263 -3.43 2.68 9.29
C GLU A 263 -4.73 3.36 9.75
N MET A 264 -5.14 4.41 9.05
CA MET A 264 -6.48 4.98 9.18
C MET A 264 -7.53 4.01 8.63
N SER A 265 -8.70 3.91 9.26
CA SER A 265 -9.85 3.23 8.67
C SER A 265 -10.24 3.88 7.34
N PHE A 266 -10.32 5.21 7.36
CA PHE A 266 -10.60 6.08 6.23
C PHE A 266 -9.88 7.41 6.43
N GLU A 267 -9.52 8.07 5.33
CA GLU A 267 -8.98 9.42 5.33
C GLU A 267 -10.01 10.35 4.66
N PRO A 268 -9.97 11.67 4.90
CA PRO A 268 -10.97 12.65 4.44
C PRO A 268 -10.84 12.96 2.94
N TYR A 269 -10.74 11.90 2.14
CA TYR A 269 -10.65 11.92 0.70
C TYR A 269 -11.59 10.86 0.15
N GLY A 270 -12.48 11.23 -0.75
CA GLY A 270 -13.48 10.31 -1.25
C GLY A 270 -14.17 10.81 -2.50
N ILE A 271 -14.92 9.91 -3.13
CA ILE A 271 -15.76 10.21 -4.29
C ILE A 271 -17.18 9.73 -4.01
N GLY A 272 -18.13 10.65 -4.11
CA GLY A 272 -19.57 10.43 -4.01
C GLY A 272 -20.20 10.27 -5.38
N ILE A 273 -21.16 9.36 -5.49
CA ILE A 273 -22.01 9.16 -6.66
C ILE A 273 -23.44 9.44 -6.23
N GLU A 274 -24.17 10.26 -6.99
CA GLU A 274 -25.59 10.53 -6.71
C GLU A 274 -26.35 9.22 -6.50
N LYS A 275 -27.09 9.12 -5.39
CA LYS A 275 -27.69 7.87 -4.92
C LYS A 275 -28.67 7.26 -5.93
N SER A 276 -29.46 8.12 -6.58
CA SER A 276 -30.41 7.72 -7.63
C SER A 276 -29.69 7.12 -8.85
N VAL A 277 -28.53 7.66 -9.22
CA VAL A 277 -27.70 7.19 -10.34
C VAL A 277 -26.96 5.91 -9.93
N ALA A 278 -26.38 5.87 -8.74
CA ALA A 278 -25.72 4.70 -8.18
C ALA A 278 -26.62 3.45 -8.22
N PHE A 279 -27.91 3.60 -7.86
CA PHE A 279 -28.87 2.51 -7.97
C PHE A 279 -29.14 2.06 -9.40
N LYS A 280 -29.17 2.97 -10.38
CA LYS A 280 -29.30 2.57 -11.79
C LYS A 280 -28.13 1.71 -12.25
N TYR A 281 -26.93 1.98 -11.75
CA TYR A 281 -25.70 1.24 -12.09
C TYR A 281 -25.38 0.04 -11.18
N GLY A 282 -26.35 -0.46 -10.41
CA GLY A 282 -26.16 -1.72 -9.68
C GLY A 282 -25.48 -1.60 -8.31
N ILE A 283 -25.17 -0.39 -7.83
CA ILE A 283 -24.78 -0.19 -6.44
C ILE A 283 -26.00 -0.48 -5.56
N ARG A 284 -25.86 -1.27 -4.49
CA ARG A 284 -27.00 -1.73 -3.66
C ARG A 284 -26.65 -1.70 -2.17
N PRO A 285 -27.62 -1.44 -1.27
CA PRO A 285 -27.38 -1.47 0.17
C PRO A 285 -27.09 -2.89 0.66
N VAL A 286 -26.22 -3.00 1.65
CA VAL A 286 -25.90 -4.27 2.32
C VAL A 286 -27.11 -4.76 3.13
N LYS A 287 -27.39 -6.06 3.05
CA LYS A 287 -28.43 -6.78 3.80
C LYS A 287 -27.82 -7.41 5.05
N TYR A 288 -28.17 -6.88 6.22
CA TYR A 288 -27.68 -7.37 7.51
C TYR A 288 -28.53 -8.53 8.06
N GLN A 289 -27.87 -9.57 8.58
CA GLN A 289 -28.54 -10.76 9.12
C GLN A 289 -27.85 -11.29 10.40
N LYS A 290 -28.59 -11.98 11.26
CA LYS A 290 -28.03 -12.56 12.50
C LYS A 290 -26.97 -13.62 12.21
N ASN A 291 -27.27 -14.53 11.28
CA ASN A 291 -26.41 -15.65 10.92
C ASN A 291 -26.27 -15.75 9.39
N TYR A 292 -25.10 -16.15 8.91
CA TYR A 292 -24.95 -16.57 7.52
C TYR A 292 -25.63 -17.92 7.31
N ARG A 293 -26.66 -17.98 6.46
CA ARG A 293 -27.08 -19.26 5.88
C ARG A 293 -26.00 -19.73 4.89
N LYS A 294 -25.51 -20.96 5.06
CA LYS A 294 -24.62 -21.61 4.10
C LYS A 294 -25.42 -21.88 2.81
N GLY A 295 -24.97 -21.32 1.68
CA GLY A 295 -25.59 -21.54 0.36
C GLY A 295 -24.98 -20.67 -0.74
N THR A 296 -24.96 -21.16 -1.98
CA THR A 296 -24.43 -20.47 -3.19
C THR A 296 -25.40 -19.39 -3.68
N ASP A 297 -25.65 -18.40 -2.84
CA ASP A 297 -26.48 -17.26 -3.23
C ASP A 297 -25.66 -16.28 -4.09
N GLY A 298 -26.16 -15.97 -5.29
CA GLY A 298 -25.58 -14.98 -6.20
C GLY A 298 -25.49 -13.57 -5.59
N GLU A 299 -26.32 -13.26 -4.58
CA GLU A 299 -26.28 -11.99 -3.85
C GLU A 299 -25.43 -12.03 -2.57
N ARG A 300 -24.58 -13.04 -2.38
CA ARG A 300 -23.76 -13.15 -1.16
C ARG A 300 -22.90 -11.91 -0.90
N TRP A 301 -22.45 -11.23 -1.95
CA TRP A 301 -21.68 -10.00 -1.87
C TRP A 301 -22.42 -8.86 -1.15
N LEU A 302 -23.77 -8.90 -1.11
CA LEU A 302 -24.60 -7.95 -0.37
C LEU A 302 -24.87 -8.34 1.08
N LYS A 303 -24.44 -9.52 1.56
CA LYS A 303 -24.79 -9.99 2.90
C LYS A 303 -23.69 -9.68 3.91
N GLN A 304 -24.07 -9.20 5.09
CA GLN A 304 -23.19 -8.98 6.24
C GLN A 304 -23.87 -9.44 7.52
N THR A 305 -23.10 -9.87 8.53
CA THR A 305 -23.66 -10.06 9.88
C THR A 305 -23.78 -8.72 10.60
N TYR A 306 -24.61 -8.63 11.63
CA TYR A 306 -24.67 -7.45 12.51
C TYR A 306 -23.35 -7.14 13.23
N GLY A 307 -22.47 -8.14 13.34
CA GLY A 307 -21.20 -8.05 14.07
C GLY A 307 -21.35 -8.45 15.55
N LYS A 308 -20.23 -8.77 16.19
CA LYS A 308 -20.19 -9.19 17.61
C LYS A 308 -19.70 -8.07 18.53
N SER A 309 -18.64 -7.37 18.11
CA SER A 309 -17.98 -6.30 18.89
C SER A 309 -18.13 -4.93 18.24
N THR A 310 -18.67 -4.87 17.03
CA THR A 310 -18.91 -3.65 16.26
C THR A 310 -20.24 -3.84 15.57
N TRP A 311 -21.13 -2.87 15.72
CA TRP A 311 -22.44 -2.88 15.07
C TRP A 311 -22.26 -2.37 13.64
N TRP A 312 -22.20 -3.30 12.69
CA TRP A 312 -21.92 -2.96 11.29
C TRP A 312 -22.99 -2.12 10.58
N PRO A 313 -24.29 -2.19 10.94
CA PRO A 313 -25.28 -1.32 10.31
C PRO A 313 -25.01 0.18 10.47
N ASP A 314 -24.20 0.59 11.46
CA ASP A 314 -23.79 2.00 11.64
C ASP A 314 -22.89 2.53 10.52
N GLU A 315 -22.48 1.71 9.55
CA GLU A 315 -21.70 2.19 8.39
C GLU A 315 -22.58 2.57 7.19
N ASP A 316 -23.90 2.29 7.23
CA ASP A 316 -24.85 2.43 6.11
C ASP A 316 -24.22 1.97 4.78
N GLU A 317 -23.67 0.75 4.78
CA GLU A 317 -22.83 0.25 3.68
C GLU A 317 -23.63 -0.07 2.41
N TYR A 318 -23.11 0.38 1.25
CA TYR A 318 -23.54 -0.02 -0.09
C TYR A 318 -22.38 -0.72 -0.80
N ARG A 319 -22.70 -1.61 -1.74
CA ARG A 319 -21.69 -2.35 -2.48
C ARG A 319 -21.95 -2.35 -3.98
N TYR A 320 -20.87 -2.59 -4.72
CA TYR A 320 -20.87 -2.95 -6.14
C TYR A 320 -19.97 -4.18 -6.36
N PRO A 321 -20.40 -5.19 -7.13
CA PRO A 321 -19.60 -6.40 -7.35
C PRO A 321 -18.51 -6.13 -8.40
N GLY A 322 -17.25 -6.40 -8.06
CA GLY A 322 -16.13 -6.15 -8.96
C GLY A 322 -15.74 -4.67 -9.08
N ASP A 323 -14.82 -4.37 -9.98
CA ASP A 323 -14.29 -3.01 -10.18
C ASP A 323 -15.36 -2.10 -10.77
N LEU A 324 -15.51 -0.88 -10.23
CA LEU A 324 -16.46 0.10 -10.75
C LEU A 324 -15.79 1.03 -11.75
N ASP A 325 -16.31 1.07 -12.97
CA ASP A 325 -15.94 2.04 -14.00
C ASP A 325 -16.68 3.37 -13.77
N LEU A 326 -15.92 4.42 -13.47
CA LEU A 326 -16.42 5.77 -13.23
C LEU A 326 -16.71 6.53 -14.52
N SER A 327 -16.28 6.03 -15.69
CA SER A 327 -16.61 6.63 -16.98
C SER A 327 -18.10 6.53 -17.33
N LEU A 328 -18.83 5.67 -16.60
CA LEU A 328 -20.27 5.49 -16.70
C LEU A 328 -21.08 6.65 -16.11
N PHE A 329 -20.44 7.55 -15.33
CA PHE A 329 -21.09 8.68 -14.68
C PHE A 329 -20.63 9.99 -15.30
N SER A 330 -21.56 10.93 -15.49
CA SER A 330 -21.19 12.29 -15.89
C SER A 330 -20.57 13.05 -14.70
N SER A 331 -19.74 14.05 -14.98
CA SER A 331 -19.08 14.82 -13.91
C SER A 331 -20.06 15.51 -12.95
N GLY A 332 -21.26 15.88 -13.43
CA GLY A 332 -22.33 16.44 -12.61
C GLY A 332 -22.94 15.45 -11.61
N GLN A 333 -22.81 14.15 -11.87
CA GLN A 333 -23.31 13.06 -10.99
C GLN A 333 -22.30 12.64 -9.92
N LEU A 334 -21.11 13.25 -9.95
CA LEU A 334 -19.98 12.94 -9.09
C LEU A 334 -19.65 14.14 -8.20
N ILE A 335 -19.22 13.86 -6.98
CA ILE A 335 -18.65 14.85 -6.07
C ILE A 335 -17.39 14.29 -5.42
N CYS A 336 -16.36 15.10 -5.29
CA CYS A 336 -15.14 14.73 -4.58
C CYS A 336 -15.08 15.41 -3.21
N PHE A 337 -14.52 14.70 -2.24
CA PHE A 337 -14.24 15.21 -0.90
C PHE A 337 -12.74 15.27 -0.73
N CYS A 338 -12.22 16.40 -0.25
CA CYS A 338 -10.80 16.62 0.02
C CYS A 338 -10.60 17.14 1.44
N LEU A 339 -9.38 17.03 1.97
CA LEU A 339 -9.08 17.57 3.29
C LEU A 339 -9.05 19.10 3.27
N ALA A 340 -8.34 19.68 2.30
CA ALA A 340 -8.09 21.11 2.21
C ALA A 340 -8.70 21.74 0.96
N GLU A 341 -9.03 23.03 1.05
CA GLU A 341 -9.64 23.78 -0.04
C GLU A 341 -8.79 23.83 -1.32
N LYS A 342 -7.47 23.99 -1.18
CA LYS A 342 -6.53 23.96 -2.32
C LYS A 342 -6.59 22.64 -3.10
N GLU A 343 -6.84 21.53 -2.42
CA GLU A 343 -6.95 20.20 -3.01
C GLU A 343 -8.26 20.05 -3.77
N ALA A 344 -9.37 20.52 -3.18
CA ALA A 344 -10.68 20.55 -3.85
C ALA A 344 -10.64 21.38 -5.14
N ARG A 345 -10.12 22.61 -5.08
CA ARG A 345 -9.94 23.47 -6.28
C ARG A 345 -9.08 22.82 -7.35
N LEU A 346 -8.03 22.07 -6.95
CA LEU A 346 -7.19 21.33 -7.88
C LEU A 346 -7.97 20.21 -8.58
N ILE A 347 -8.84 19.48 -7.86
CA ILE A 347 -9.69 18.45 -8.44
C ILE A 347 -10.65 19.06 -9.47
N GLU A 348 -11.34 20.14 -9.12
CA GLU A 348 -12.30 20.82 -10.01
C GLU A 348 -11.62 21.29 -11.29
N ARG A 349 -10.49 22.01 -11.16
CA ARG A 349 -9.75 22.53 -12.32
C ARG A 349 -9.23 21.42 -13.22
N LYS A 350 -8.71 20.33 -12.64
CA LYS A 350 -8.02 19.28 -13.41
C LYS A 350 -8.99 18.28 -14.03
N PHE A 351 -10.10 17.97 -13.35
CA PHE A 351 -10.98 16.86 -13.72
C PHE A 351 -12.42 17.30 -14.04
N GLY A 352 -12.80 18.56 -13.79
CA GLY A 352 -14.15 19.06 -14.04
C GLY A 352 -15.22 18.42 -13.16
N ILE A 353 -14.83 17.82 -12.03
CA ILE A 353 -15.73 17.20 -11.04
C ILE A 353 -15.82 18.15 -9.85
N ARG A 354 -17.05 18.46 -9.41
CA ARG A 354 -17.32 19.27 -8.21
C ARG A 354 -16.56 18.70 -7.01
N ALA A 355 -15.88 19.55 -6.24
CA ALA A 355 -15.16 19.10 -5.05
C ALA A 355 -15.41 20.02 -3.86
N VAL A 356 -15.55 19.43 -2.68
CA VAL A 356 -15.70 20.15 -1.40
C VAL A 356 -14.57 19.76 -0.45
N ALA A 357 -14.20 20.68 0.43
CA ALA A 357 -13.10 20.48 1.38
C ALA A 357 -13.61 20.39 2.82
N PHE A 358 -13.06 19.48 3.61
CA PHE A 358 -13.38 19.38 5.05
C PHE A 358 -13.01 20.64 5.81
N TYR A 359 -11.93 21.34 5.45
CA TYR A 359 -11.51 22.59 6.08
C TYR A 359 -11.33 23.70 5.06
N GLU A 360 -11.84 24.88 5.39
CA GLU A 360 -11.64 26.13 4.63
C GLU A 360 -10.36 26.83 5.08
N GLY A 361 -9.70 27.53 4.14
CA GLY A 361 -8.46 28.27 4.40
C GLY A 361 -7.17 27.44 4.35
N GLU A 362 -6.03 28.14 4.48
CA GLU A 362 -4.70 27.52 4.50
C GLU A 362 -4.41 26.91 5.89
N ARG A 363 -4.74 25.63 6.08
CA ARG A 363 -4.02 24.86 7.10
C ARG A 363 -2.64 24.54 6.55
N SER A 364 -1.64 25.28 7.05
CA SER A 364 -0.20 25.06 6.85
C SER A 364 0.22 23.66 7.31
#